data_AF-A0A9E2A8D4-F1
#
_entry.id   AF-A0A9E2A8D4-F1
#
_cell.length_a   1.000
_cell.length_b   1.000
_cell.length_c   1.000
_cell.angle_alpha   90.00
_cell.angle_beta   90.00
_cell.angle_gamma   90.00
#
_symmetry.space_group_name_H-M   'P 1'
#
loop_
_entity.id
_entity.type
_entity.pdbx_description
1 polymer ?
#
loop_
_entity_poly.entity_id
_entity_poly.type
_entity_poly.pdbx_seq_one_letter_code
_entity_poly.pdbx_strand_id
1 'polypeptide(L)'
;MQDNIRKLRSIANDATLSPAQKKHYLSLEAENMLPYPALDAETQESLDQRVICDMYEGHAPYKPRYVLPDYGIVLKQGSEYLELPVPETLDEAINTLMIAYHHVPSVTGIPVYIGQLDDLLLPFCNDVSDEDLYEKIKLFWRYLDRTLPDAFMHANIGPTDNRVARAILRVDAELKQ
;
A
#
# COMPACT_ATOMS: atom_id res chain seq x y z
N MET A 1 -10.61 31.93 -0.15
CA MET A 1 -9.35 32.00 -0.94
C MET A 1 -8.13 32.36 -0.09
N GLN A 2 -8.18 33.39 0.77
CA GLN A 2 -7.02 33.72 1.63
C GLN A 2 -6.70 32.63 2.67
N ASP A 3 -7.71 31.97 3.26
CA ASP A 3 -7.47 30.91 4.24
C ASP A 3 -6.85 29.65 3.60
N ASN A 4 -7.29 29.27 2.40
CA ASN A 4 -6.71 28.17 1.63
C ASN A 4 -5.21 28.37 1.39
N ILE A 5 -4.82 29.57 0.94
CA ILE A 5 -3.41 29.90 0.72
C ILE A 5 -2.61 29.87 2.03
N ARG A 6 -3.19 30.33 3.16
CA ARG A 6 -2.56 30.23 4.48
C ARG A 6 -2.28 28.78 4.87
N LYS A 7 -3.26 27.89 4.67
CA LYS A 7 -3.14 26.45 5.00
C LYS A 7 -2.11 25.74 4.10
N LEU A 8 -2.09 26.05 2.81
CA LEU A 8 -1.05 25.53 1.90
C LEU A 8 0.35 26.01 2.33
N ARG A 9 0.50 27.28 2.72
CA ARG A 9 1.78 27.81 3.22
C ARG A 9 2.21 27.17 4.53
N SER A 10 1.29 26.87 5.45
CA SER A 10 1.67 26.18 6.69
C SER A 10 2.22 24.79 6.41
N ILE A 11 1.62 24.04 5.48
CA ILE A 11 2.15 22.73 5.07
C ILE A 11 3.54 22.88 4.41
N ALA A 12 3.69 23.80 3.46
CA ALA A 12 4.94 23.97 2.73
C ALA A 12 6.11 24.37 3.64
N ASN A 13 5.86 25.23 4.63
CA ASN A 13 6.87 25.77 5.53
C ASN A 13 7.06 24.96 6.82
N ASP A 14 6.28 23.91 7.05
CA ASP A 14 6.43 23.08 8.26
C ASP A 14 7.78 22.34 8.23
N ALA A 15 8.62 22.56 9.24
CA ALA A 15 9.93 21.93 9.34
C ALA A 15 9.87 20.48 9.88
N THR A 16 8.74 20.08 10.46
CA THR A 16 8.52 18.74 11.01
C THR A 16 8.05 17.74 9.96
N LEU A 17 7.63 18.23 8.79
CA LEU A 17 7.15 17.40 7.69
C LEU A 17 8.26 17.09 6.68
N SER A 18 8.38 15.81 6.33
CA SER A 18 9.17 15.38 5.19
C SER A 18 8.57 15.88 3.86
N PRO A 19 9.36 15.93 2.76
CA PRO A 19 8.84 16.27 1.44
C PRO A 19 7.65 15.40 1.00
N ALA A 20 7.67 14.10 1.34
CA ALA A 20 6.58 13.17 1.02
C ALA A 20 5.28 13.52 1.78
N GLN A 21 5.38 13.80 3.08
CA GLN A 21 4.24 14.24 3.89
C GLN A 21 3.67 15.57 3.41
N LYS A 22 4.54 16.54 3.05
CA LYS A 22 4.11 17.81 2.45
C LYS A 22 3.34 17.59 1.15
N LYS A 23 3.88 16.78 0.23
CA LYS A 23 3.20 16.42 -1.03
C LYS A 23 1.83 15.81 -0.75
N HIS A 24 1.74 14.86 0.18
CA HIS A 24 0.50 14.21 0.56
C HIS A 24 -0.54 15.22 1.09
N TYR A 25 -0.20 16.02 2.10
CA TYR A 25 -1.14 16.99 2.67
C TYR A 25 -1.53 18.09 1.68
N LEU A 26 -0.60 18.58 0.85
CA LEU A 26 -0.95 19.52 -0.22
C LEU A 26 -1.96 18.91 -1.20
N SER A 27 -1.84 17.62 -1.52
CA SER A 27 -2.80 16.94 -2.38
C SER A 27 -4.20 16.82 -1.74
N LEU A 28 -4.27 16.54 -0.44
CA LEU A 28 -5.54 16.51 0.30
C LEU A 28 -6.20 17.89 0.37
N GLU A 29 -5.41 18.95 0.57
CA GLU A 29 -5.95 20.32 0.53
C GLU A 29 -6.47 20.68 -0.86
N ALA A 30 -5.75 20.30 -1.92
CA ALA A 30 -6.20 20.55 -3.29
C ALA A 30 -7.53 19.84 -3.59
N GLU A 31 -7.67 18.58 -3.16
CA GLU A 31 -8.90 17.82 -3.26
C GLU A 31 -10.06 18.51 -2.51
N ASN A 32 -9.83 18.94 -1.27
CA ASN A 32 -10.85 19.59 -0.44
C ASN A 32 -11.26 20.99 -0.92
N MET A 33 -10.49 21.60 -1.82
CA MET A 33 -10.88 22.85 -2.48
C MET A 33 -11.90 22.64 -3.60
N LEU A 34 -12.06 21.41 -4.08
CA LEU A 34 -13.10 21.06 -5.05
C LEU A 34 -14.46 20.95 -4.35
N PRO A 35 -15.57 21.23 -5.07
CA PRO A 35 -16.90 21.11 -4.49
C PRO A 35 -17.21 19.66 -4.16
N TYR A 36 -17.87 19.44 -3.02
CA TYR A 36 -18.45 18.14 -2.67
C TYR A 36 -19.55 17.77 -3.68
N PRO A 37 -19.82 16.47 -3.92
CA PRO A 37 -20.99 16.03 -4.65
C PRO A 37 -22.28 16.68 -4.11
N ALA A 38 -23.20 17.07 -5.00
CA ALA A 38 -24.47 17.63 -4.56
C ALA A 38 -25.28 16.58 -3.80
N LEU A 39 -25.68 16.90 -2.58
CA LEU A 39 -26.53 16.08 -1.73
C LEU A 39 -27.95 16.65 -1.71
N ASP A 40 -28.95 15.78 -1.56
CA ASP A 40 -30.30 16.22 -1.21
C ASP A 40 -30.36 16.71 0.25
N ALA A 41 -31.44 17.39 0.61
CA ALA A 41 -31.58 18.02 1.93
C ALA A 41 -31.56 17.02 3.09
N GLU A 42 -32.15 15.83 2.93
CA GLU A 42 -32.21 14.81 3.98
C GLU A 42 -30.84 14.16 4.20
N THR A 43 -30.10 13.91 3.11
CA THR A 43 -28.73 13.41 3.18
C THR A 43 -27.79 14.44 3.82
N GLN A 44 -27.91 15.73 3.45
CA GLN A 44 -27.11 16.79 4.06
C GLN A 44 -27.40 16.93 5.57
N GLU A 45 -28.67 16.92 5.96
CA GLU A 45 -29.06 16.98 7.38
C GLU A 45 -28.50 15.78 8.17
N SER A 46 -28.57 14.57 7.58
CA SER A 46 -28.02 13.36 8.19
C SER A 46 -26.50 13.42 8.37
N LEU A 47 -25.78 14.00 7.40
CA LEU A 47 -24.34 14.19 7.47
C LEU A 47 -23.97 15.24 8.53
N ASP A 48 -24.68 16.37 8.56
CA ASP A 48 -24.48 17.46 9.53
C ASP A 48 -24.74 17.00 10.97
N GLN A 49 -25.77 16.17 11.17
CA GLN A 49 -26.10 15.55 12.46
C GLN A 49 -25.22 14.34 12.81
N ARG A 50 -24.31 13.94 11.91
CA ARG A 50 -23.43 12.75 12.04
C ARG A 50 -24.20 11.44 12.22
N VAL A 51 -25.40 11.35 11.65
CA VAL A 51 -26.13 10.09 11.49
C VAL A 51 -25.43 9.22 10.45
N ILE A 52 -24.88 9.84 9.41
CA ILE A 52 -23.99 9.23 8.42
C ILE A 52 -22.59 9.87 8.47
N CYS A 53 -21.59 9.18 7.92
CA CYS A 53 -20.20 9.62 7.90
C CYS A 53 -19.62 9.38 6.50
N ASP A 54 -18.99 10.39 5.92
CA ASP A 54 -18.28 10.33 4.64
C ASP A 54 -16.83 9.81 4.79
N MET A 55 -16.51 9.26 5.96
CA MET A 55 -15.19 8.74 6.32
C MET A 55 -14.07 9.79 6.29
N TYR A 56 -14.39 11.08 6.15
CA TYR A 56 -13.43 12.18 6.02
C TYR A 56 -12.43 11.98 4.88
N GLU A 57 -12.85 11.35 3.78
CA GLU A 57 -11.97 11.03 2.64
C GLU A 57 -11.69 12.20 1.70
N GLY A 58 -12.38 13.32 1.92
CA GLY A 58 -12.24 14.53 1.13
C GLY A 58 -13.37 14.72 0.14
N HIS A 59 -13.39 15.88 -0.51
CA HIS A 59 -14.53 16.29 -1.33
C HIS A 59 -14.56 15.69 -2.74
N ALA A 60 -13.41 15.29 -3.28
CA ALA A 60 -13.28 14.89 -4.68
C ALA A 60 -12.13 13.89 -4.88
N PRO A 61 -12.23 12.67 -4.33
CA PRO A 61 -11.13 11.71 -4.37
C PRO A 61 -10.80 11.32 -5.80
N TYR A 62 -9.52 11.42 -6.15
CA TYR A 62 -8.98 11.10 -7.48
C TYR A 62 -8.31 9.72 -7.54
N LYS A 63 -8.35 8.98 -6.44
CA LYS A 63 -7.67 7.69 -6.24
C LYS A 63 -8.63 6.69 -5.60
N PRO A 64 -8.54 5.40 -5.95
CA PRO A 64 -9.34 4.36 -5.32
C PRO A 64 -8.99 4.27 -3.83
N ARG A 65 -9.98 3.85 -3.02
CA ARG A 65 -9.76 3.61 -1.60
C ARG A 65 -8.81 2.44 -1.39
N TYR A 66 -9.22 1.26 -1.87
CA TYR A 66 -8.45 0.03 -1.82
C TYR A 66 -8.42 -0.61 -3.21
N VAL A 67 -7.27 -1.18 -3.55
CA VAL A 67 -7.07 -1.98 -4.76
C VAL A 67 -6.50 -3.33 -4.33
N LEU A 68 -6.93 -4.39 -5.00
CA LEU A 68 -6.36 -5.72 -4.85
C LEU A 68 -5.70 -6.10 -6.18
N PRO A 69 -4.44 -5.68 -6.42
CA PRO A 69 -3.73 -6.07 -7.63
C PRO A 69 -3.52 -7.60 -7.65
N ASP A 70 -3.70 -8.20 -8.82
CA ASP A 70 -3.24 -9.57 -9.06
C ASP A 70 -1.75 -9.54 -9.37
N TYR A 71 -0.93 -9.63 -8.32
CA TYR A 71 0.53 -9.67 -8.44
C TYR A 71 1.04 -10.91 -9.20
N GLY A 72 0.20 -11.95 -9.35
CA GLY A 72 0.52 -13.10 -10.18
C GLY A 72 0.68 -12.72 -11.65
N ILE A 73 0.04 -11.64 -12.12
CA ILE A 73 0.19 -11.15 -13.49
C ILE A 73 1.62 -10.63 -13.72
N VAL A 74 2.11 -9.72 -12.87
CA VAL A 74 3.45 -9.16 -13.03
C VAL A 74 4.55 -10.21 -12.84
N LEU A 75 4.34 -11.20 -11.97
CA LEU A 75 5.28 -12.31 -11.80
C LEU A 75 5.28 -13.29 -12.98
N LYS A 76 4.18 -13.42 -13.72
CA LYS A 76 4.09 -14.32 -14.89
C LYS A 76 4.52 -13.65 -16.20
N GLN A 77 4.33 -12.34 -16.31
CA GLN A 77 4.44 -11.61 -17.59
C GLN A 77 5.53 -10.53 -17.56
N GLY A 78 6.08 -10.21 -16.38
CA GLY A 78 6.85 -8.99 -16.20
C GLY A 78 5.97 -7.74 -16.35
N SER A 79 6.58 -6.60 -16.63
CA SER A 79 5.89 -5.35 -16.94
C SER A 79 6.74 -4.52 -17.89
N GLU A 80 6.29 -4.38 -19.14
CA GLU A 80 6.95 -3.50 -20.12
C GLU A 80 6.98 -2.04 -19.63
N TYR A 81 5.89 -1.58 -19.02
CA TYR A 81 5.79 -0.21 -18.49
C TYR A 81 6.80 0.09 -17.37
N LEU A 82 7.07 -0.91 -16.51
CA LEU A 82 8.05 -0.77 -15.42
C LEU A 82 9.44 -1.29 -15.81
N GLU A 83 9.63 -1.70 -17.06
CA GLU A 83 10.85 -2.34 -17.56
C GLU A 83 11.29 -3.56 -16.72
N LEU A 84 10.31 -4.33 -16.22
CA LEU A 84 10.55 -5.52 -15.42
C LEU A 84 10.45 -6.77 -16.31
N PRO A 85 11.52 -7.58 -16.43
CA PRO A 85 11.42 -8.89 -17.05
C PRO A 85 10.58 -9.84 -16.19
N VAL A 86 10.21 -10.98 -16.76
CA VAL A 86 9.63 -12.08 -15.97
C VAL A 86 10.70 -12.55 -14.97
N PRO A 87 10.44 -12.54 -13.65
CA PRO A 87 11.40 -13.02 -12.67
C PRO A 87 11.62 -14.53 -12.85
N GLU A 88 12.86 -14.98 -12.67
CA GLU A 88 13.26 -16.39 -12.75
C GLU A 88 13.69 -16.92 -11.38
N THR A 89 14.11 -16.03 -10.47
CA THR A 89 14.59 -16.37 -9.14
C THR A 89 13.73 -15.78 -8.02
N LEU A 90 13.87 -16.30 -6.80
CA LEU A 90 13.19 -15.75 -5.62
C LEU A 90 13.59 -14.29 -5.37
N ASP A 91 14.86 -13.92 -5.58
CA ASP A 91 15.34 -12.56 -5.38
C ASP A 91 14.70 -11.59 -6.39
N GLU A 92 14.57 -12.00 -7.64
CA GLU A 92 13.89 -11.22 -8.69
C GLU A 92 12.39 -11.11 -8.43
N ALA A 93 11.74 -12.18 -7.96
CA ALA A 93 10.31 -12.15 -7.60
C ALA A 93 10.05 -11.18 -6.43
N ILE A 94 10.85 -11.25 -5.37
CA ILE A 94 10.76 -10.32 -4.23
C ILE A 94 10.99 -8.88 -4.70
N ASN A 95 12.04 -8.63 -5.49
CA ASN A 95 12.34 -7.30 -6.02
C ASN A 95 11.21 -6.77 -6.92
N THR A 96 10.65 -7.61 -7.79
CA THR A 96 9.52 -7.28 -8.66
C THR A 96 8.30 -6.85 -7.84
N LEU A 97 7.97 -7.60 -6.78
CA LEU A 97 6.89 -7.26 -5.86
C LEU A 97 7.15 -5.93 -5.14
N MET A 98 8.36 -5.72 -4.62
CA MET A 98 8.74 -4.47 -3.95
C MET A 98 8.56 -3.25 -4.86
N ILE A 99 8.96 -3.36 -6.13
CA ILE A 99 8.76 -2.32 -7.14
C ILE A 99 7.27 -2.14 -7.44
N ALA A 100 6.53 -3.22 -7.67
CA ALA A 100 5.10 -3.16 -7.95
C ALA A 100 4.31 -2.45 -6.84
N TYR A 101 4.60 -2.75 -5.57
CA TYR A 101 3.97 -2.12 -4.41
C TYR A 101 4.11 -0.59 -4.40
N HIS A 102 5.24 -0.07 -4.87
CA HIS A 102 5.47 1.38 -4.95
C HIS A 102 4.48 2.10 -5.88
N HIS A 103 3.91 1.39 -6.85
CA HIS A 103 3.05 1.95 -7.89
C HIS A 103 1.56 1.70 -7.66
N VAL A 104 1.18 1.03 -6.58
CA VAL A 104 -0.23 0.74 -6.29
C VAL A 104 -0.94 1.98 -5.74
N PRO A 105 -1.97 2.50 -6.42
CA PRO A 105 -2.73 3.63 -5.92
C PRO A 105 -3.61 3.23 -4.74
N SER A 106 -3.73 4.10 -3.75
CA SER A 106 -4.51 3.91 -2.53
C SER A 106 -4.85 5.26 -1.91
N VAL A 107 -5.93 5.32 -1.12
CA VAL A 107 -6.29 6.53 -0.36
C VAL A 107 -5.16 6.98 0.57
N THR A 108 -4.38 6.04 1.13
CA THR A 108 -3.23 6.34 2.00
C THR A 108 -1.94 6.63 1.22
N GLY A 109 -1.93 6.38 -0.09
CA GLY A 109 -0.76 6.54 -0.96
C GLY A 109 0.19 5.36 -0.95
N ILE A 110 -0.14 4.28 -0.24
CA ILE A 110 0.60 3.01 -0.19
C ILE A 110 -0.40 1.82 -0.28
N PRO A 111 0.02 0.66 -0.81
CA PRO A 111 -0.86 -0.51 -0.94
C PRO A 111 -1.36 -1.01 0.41
N VAL A 112 -2.65 -1.31 0.47
CA VAL A 112 -3.28 -2.02 1.60
C VAL A 112 -3.30 -3.53 1.40
N TYR A 113 -3.06 -4.01 0.19
CA TYR A 113 -3.01 -5.45 -0.12
C TYR A 113 -1.74 -5.74 -0.91
N ILE A 114 -0.92 -6.64 -0.37
CA ILE A 114 0.37 -7.00 -0.96
C ILE A 114 0.39 -8.45 -1.48
N GLY A 115 -0.77 -9.09 -1.62
CA GLY A 115 -0.85 -10.42 -2.22
C GLY A 115 -0.93 -11.56 -1.20
N GLN A 116 -1.17 -12.75 -1.75
CA GLN A 116 -1.05 -14.03 -1.05
C GLN A 116 0.39 -14.53 -1.20
N LEU A 117 1.27 -14.03 -0.33
CA LEU A 117 2.72 -14.02 -0.54
C LEU A 117 3.33 -15.42 -0.62
N ASP A 118 2.81 -16.36 0.15
CA ASP A 118 3.29 -17.74 0.14
C ASP A 118 3.07 -18.39 -1.22
N ASP A 119 1.85 -18.30 -1.76
CA ASP A 119 1.51 -18.84 -3.08
C ASP A 119 2.25 -18.11 -4.22
N LEU A 120 2.42 -16.79 -4.10
CA LEU A 120 3.13 -15.98 -5.10
C LEU A 120 4.63 -16.34 -5.17
N LEU A 121 5.27 -16.60 -4.03
CA LEU A 121 6.71 -16.84 -3.95
C LEU A 121 7.07 -18.33 -4.08
N LEU A 122 6.18 -19.25 -3.72
CA LEU A 122 6.45 -20.69 -3.73
C LEU A 122 7.05 -21.23 -5.05
N PRO A 123 6.59 -20.79 -6.25
CA PRO A 123 7.16 -21.26 -7.52
C PRO A 123 8.67 -20.96 -7.69
N PHE A 124 9.19 -19.95 -6.99
CA PHE A 124 10.57 -19.50 -7.08
C PHE A 124 11.50 -20.13 -6.03
N CYS A 125 10.97 -21.03 -5.20
CA CYS A 125 11.68 -21.57 -4.04
C CYS A 125 12.28 -22.96 -4.26
N ASN A 126 12.14 -23.59 -5.44
CA ASN A 126 12.56 -24.98 -5.66
C ASN A 126 14.04 -25.22 -5.36
N ASP A 127 14.92 -24.32 -5.79
CA ASP A 127 16.38 -24.41 -5.63
C ASP A 127 16.91 -23.58 -4.44
N VAL A 128 16.03 -23.11 -3.56
CA VAL A 128 16.38 -22.30 -2.37
C VAL A 128 16.32 -23.18 -1.13
N SER A 129 17.35 -23.15 -0.27
CA SER A 129 17.33 -23.87 1.02
C SER A 129 16.31 -23.25 2.00
N ASP A 130 15.88 -23.98 3.03
CA ASP A 130 14.93 -23.42 4.02
C ASP A 130 15.58 -22.29 4.83
N GLU A 131 16.89 -22.39 5.09
CA GLU A 131 17.70 -21.36 5.73
C GLU A 131 17.79 -20.09 4.87
N ASP A 132 18.10 -20.23 3.57
CA ASP A 132 18.17 -19.08 2.66
C ASP A 132 16.81 -18.44 2.44
N LEU A 133 15.75 -19.25 2.33
CA LEU A 133 14.37 -18.77 2.24
C LEU A 133 14.01 -17.95 3.47
N TYR A 134 14.31 -18.46 4.66
CA TYR A 134 14.05 -17.74 5.91
C TYR A 134 14.81 -16.41 5.97
N GLU A 135 16.09 -16.36 5.62
CA GLU A 135 16.87 -15.10 5.64
C GLU A 135 16.32 -14.08 4.62
N LYS A 136 15.96 -14.52 3.42
CA LYS A 136 15.36 -13.66 2.39
C LYS A 136 13.99 -13.12 2.81
N ILE A 137 13.12 -13.98 3.35
CA ILE A 137 11.82 -13.56 3.88
C ILE A 137 11.99 -12.60 5.05
N LYS A 138 12.98 -12.80 5.92
CA LYS A 138 13.27 -11.89 7.04
C LYS A 138 13.65 -10.49 6.59
N LEU A 139 14.46 -10.37 5.53
CA LEU A 139 14.79 -9.09 4.92
C LEU A 139 13.56 -8.45 4.28
N PHE A 140 12.77 -9.22 3.55
CA PHE A 140 11.55 -8.76 2.91
C PHE A 140 10.50 -8.28 3.93
N TRP A 141 10.29 -9.01 5.02
CA TRP A 141 9.36 -8.64 6.10
C TRP A 141 9.74 -7.32 6.75
N ARG A 142 11.04 -7.11 7.03
CA ARG A 142 11.55 -5.81 7.52
C ARG A 142 11.33 -4.69 6.52
N TYR A 143 11.50 -4.95 5.22
CA TYR A 143 11.20 -3.95 4.20
C TYR A 143 9.73 -3.55 4.23
N LEU A 144 8.81 -4.52 4.27
CA LEU A 144 7.37 -4.25 4.31
C LEU A 144 7.00 -3.35 5.49
N ASP A 145 7.43 -3.72 6.71
CA ASP A 145 7.20 -2.95 7.93
C ASP A 145 7.78 -1.52 7.87
N ARG A 146 8.97 -1.35 7.27
CA ARG A 146 9.65 -0.05 7.24
C ARG A 146 9.21 0.87 6.11
N THR A 147 8.54 0.34 5.08
CA THR A 147 8.20 1.11 3.87
C THR A 147 6.71 1.21 3.60
N LEU A 148 5.91 0.31 4.17
CA LEU A 148 4.45 0.28 4.04
C LEU A 148 3.77 0.37 5.43
N PRO A 149 3.98 1.47 6.19
CA PRO A 149 3.40 1.64 7.52
C PRO A 149 1.91 2.02 7.42
N ASP A 150 1.08 1.08 6.99
CA ASP A 150 -0.38 1.22 6.94
C ASP A 150 -1.03 0.24 7.92
N ALA A 151 -1.89 0.76 8.80
CA ALA A 151 -2.64 -0.05 9.75
C ALA A 151 -3.63 -1.02 9.08
N PHE A 152 -3.92 -0.80 7.80
CA PHE A 152 -4.79 -1.62 6.97
C PHE A 152 -4.03 -2.45 5.93
N MET A 153 -2.70 -2.56 6.01
CA MET A 153 -1.94 -3.42 5.10
C MET A 153 -2.17 -4.91 5.43
N HIS A 154 -2.43 -5.71 4.40
CA HIS A 154 -2.65 -7.14 4.48
C HIS A 154 -1.62 -7.93 3.65
N ALA A 155 -0.85 -8.76 4.35
CA ALA A 155 0.02 -9.79 3.79
C ALA A 155 -0.64 -11.16 3.99
N ASN A 156 -1.26 -11.71 2.95
CA ASN A 156 -2.02 -12.94 3.11
C ASN A 156 -1.10 -14.17 2.97
N ILE A 157 -1.42 -15.22 3.72
CA ILE A 157 -0.82 -16.56 3.61
C ILE A 157 -1.89 -17.65 3.74
N GLY A 158 -1.62 -18.86 3.24
CA GLY A 158 -2.54 -19.99 3.29
C GLY A 158 -3.70 -19.86 2.29
N PRO A 159 -4.61 -20.84 2.19
CA PRO A 159 -4.87 -21.88 3.19
C PRO A 159 -3.93 -23.09 3.12
N THR A 160 -3.11 -23.18 2.07
CA THR A 160 -2.19 -24.29 1.87
C THR A 160 -0.97 -24.18 2.77
N ASP A 161 -0.69 -25.23 3.53
CA ASP A 161 0.58 -25.34 4.25
C ASP A 161 1.74 -25.55 3.27
N ASN A 162 2.70 -24.62 3.28
CA ASN A 162 3.90 -24.68 2.46
C ASN A 162 5.10 -24.05 3.17
N ARG A 163 6.30 -24.27 2.63
CA ARG A 163 7.56 -23.81 3.24
C ARG A 163 7.67 -22.28 3.33
N VAL A 164 7.06 -21.53 2.39
CA VAL A 164 7.07 -20.07 2.43
C VAL A 164 6.15 -19.55 3.54
N ALA A 165 4.93 -20.09 3.66
CA ALA A 165 4.01 -19.75 4.75
C ALA A 165 4.64 -20.01 6.12
N ARG A 166 5.32 -21.16 6.30
CA ARG A 166 6.06 -21.47 7.54
C ARG A 166 7.22 -20.51 7.80
N ALA A 167 7.97 -20.13 6.77
CA ALA A 167 9.06 -19.16 6.90
C ALA A 167 8.53 -17.77 7.30
N ILE A 168 7.44 -17.31 6.68
CA ILE A 168 6.76 -16.06 7.02
C ILE A 168 6.30 -16.07 8.48
N LEU A 169 5.58 -17.10 8.91
CA LEU A 169 5.10 -17.24 10.30
C LEU A 169 6.26 -17.25 11.31
N ARG A 170 7.38 -17.92 10.98
CA ARG A 170 8.58 -17.95 11.82
C ARG A 170 9.21 -16.56 11.95
N VAL A 171 9.34 -15.84 10.83
CA VAL A 171 9.89 -14.48 10.81
C VAL A 171 9.00 -13.51 11.58
N ASP A 172 7.69 -13.57 11.35
CA ASP A 172 6.72 -12.70 12.02
C ASP A 172 6.76 -12.88 13.54
N ALA A 173 6.73 -14.14 14.02
CA ALA A 173 6.84 -14.48 15.44
C ALA A 173 8.16 -14.01 16.09
N GLU A 174 9.25 -13.96 15.32
CA GLU A 174 10.54 -13.49 15.79
C GLU A 174 10.63 -11.96 15.84
N LEU A 175 10.22 -11.28 14.76
CA LEU A 175 10.41 -9.85 14.60
C LEU A 175 9.45 -9.03 15.46
N LYS A 176 8.23 -9.54 15.73
CA LYS A 176 7.21 -8.89 16.59
C LYS A 176 7.02 -7.40 16.26
N GLN A 177 6.96 -7.12 14.96
CA GLN A 177 6.80 -5.78 14.42
C GLN A 177 5.34 -5.32 14.54
#